data_AF-A0A843HB85-F1
#
_entry.id   AF-A0A843HB85-F1
#
_cell.length_a   1.000
_cell.length_b   1.000
_cell.length_c   1.000
_cell.angle_alpha   90.00
_cell.angle_beta   90.00
_cell.angle_gamma   90.00
#
_symmetry.space_group_name_H-M   'P 1'
#
loop_
_entity.id
_entity.type
_entity.pdbx_description
1 polymer ?
#
loop_
_entity_poly.entity_id
_entity_poly.type
_entity_poly.pdbx_seq_one_letter_code
_entity_poly.pdbx_strand_id
1 'polypeptide(L)'
;MINGQTLEQEVNEPKHYRSHESGIEAIEITRWLQFDLGNCWKYCMRYRDKGTPKKDLKKAIWYIKDFHEHYIDYNNDSTFIHRIPEEIVTKMCAVIEAEPSNIIKAMFEQVLGIVTQNGILEPATYNSAVEELTSYAESLEEKE
;
A
#
# COMPACT_ATOMS: atom_id res chain seq x y z
N MET A 1 33.54 -1.70 -6.72
CA MET A 1 32.44 -2.64 -6.44
C MET A 1 31.90 -2.29 -5.06
N ILE A 2 30.81 -1.54 -4.99
CA ILE A 2 30.11 -1.28 -3.73
C ILE A 2 28.93 -2.29 -3.75
N ASN A 3 28.92 -3.24 -2.82
CA ASN A 3 27.89 -4.28 -2.61
C ASN A 3 27.72 -5.44 -3.61
N GLY A 4 28.53 -5.55 -4.67
CA GLY A 4 28.63 -6.79 -5.46
C GLY A 4 27.38 -7.20 -6.26
N GLN A 5 26.43 -6.29 -6.48
CA GLN A 5 25.38 -6.43 -7.50
C GLN A 5 25.77 -5.67 -8.77
N THR A 6 25.35 -6.16 -9.92
CA THR A 6 25.46 -5.43 -11.19
C THR A 6 24.37 -4.37 -11.28
N LEU A 7 24.61 -3.29 -12.05
CA LEU A 7 23.60 -2.24 -12.30
C LEU A 7 22.28 -2.83 -12.84
N GLU A 8 22.40 -3.85 -13.69
CA GLU A 8 21.27 -4.55 -14.28
C GLU A 8 20.47 -5.34 -13.22
N GLN A 9 21.12 -5.90 -12.20
CA GLN A 9 20.46 -6.51 -11.05
C GLN A 9 19.84 -5.49 -10.10
N GLU A 10 20.43 -4.30 -9.93
CA GLU A 10 19.79 -3.22 -9.14
C GLU A 10 18.50 -2.70 -9.81
N VAL A 11 18.42 -2.79 -11.13
CA VAL A 11 17.24 -2.35 -11.90
C VAL A 11 16.19 -3.45 -12.00
N ASN A 12 16.59 -4.70 -12.28
CA ASN A 12 15.65 -5.77 -12.61
C ASN A 12 15.34 -6.73 -11.45
N GLU A 13 16.25 -6.88 -10.47
CA GLU A 13 16.07 -7.75 -9.28
C GLU A 13 16.72 -7.16 -8.01
N PRO A 14 16.43 -5.89 -7.64
CA PRO A 14 17.03 -5.29 -6.46
C PRO A 14 16.69 -6.10 -5.20
N LYS A 15 17.71 -6.64 -4.51
CA LYS A 15 17.59 -7.54 -3.33
C LYS A 15 16.74 -6.97 -2.19
N HIS A 16 16.55 -5.65 -2.18
CA HIS A 16 15.79 -4.90 -1.18
C HIS A 16 14.31 -4.71 -1.54
N TYR A 17 13.75 -5.46 -2.51
CA TYR A 17 12.33 -5.40 -2.88
C TYR A 17 11.50 -6.62 -2.42
N ARG A 18 12.12 -7.61 -1.79
CA ARG A 18 11.46 -8.76 -1.10
C ARG A 18 11.55 -8.69 0.42
N SER A 19 11.76 -7.48 0.94
CA SER A 19 11.97 -7.18 2.35
C SER A 19 10.73 -7.35 3.21
N HIS A 20 9.54 -7.22 2.62
CA HIS A 20 8.29 -7.50 3.32
C HIS A 20 8.20 -8.99 3.70
N GLU A 21 7.62 -9.32 4.86
CA GLU A 21 7.61 -10.69 5.40
C GLU A 21 6.93 -11.72 4.46
N SER A 22 6.12 -11.28 3.51
CA SER A 22 5.48 -12.14 2.51
C SER A 22 6.43 -12.61 1.38
N GLY A 23 7.58 -11.96 1.18
CA GLY A 23 8.49 -12.23 0.06
C GLY A 23 7.97 -11.86 -1.33
N ILE A 24 6.78 -11.26 -1.41
CA ILE A 24 6.13 -10.76 -2.64
C ILE A 24 6.68 -9.37 -2.94
N GLU A 25 7.05 -9.12 -4.18
CA GLU A 25 7.54 -7.79 -4.57
C GLU A 25 6.38 -6.81 -4.76
N ALA A 26 6.54 -5.57 -4.30
CA ALA A 26 5.47 -4.56 -4.40
C ALA A 26 4.98 -4.36 -5.84
N ILE A 27 5.84 -4.52 -6.85
CA ILE A 27 5.46 -4.36 -8.26
C ILE A 27 4.56 -5.48 -8.77
N GLU A 28 4.58 -6.68 -8.16
CA GLU A 28 3.69 -7.79 -8.54
C GLU A 28 2.22 -7.44 -8.31
N ILE A 29 1.95 -6.60 -7.31
CA ILE A 29 0.61 -6.13 -6.96
C ILE A 29 0.35 -4.75 -7.57
N THR A 30 1.22 -3.77 -7.30
CA THR A 30 0.93 -2.36 -7.56
C THR A 30 0.76 -2.01 -9.04
N ARG A 31 1.32 -2.80 -9.97
CA ARG A 31 1.09 -2.63 -11.42
C ARG A 31 -0.36 -2.86 -11.85
N TRP A 32 -1.15 -3.54 -11.02
CA TRP A 32 -2.55 -3.85 -11.28
C TRP A 32 -3.51 -2.88 -10.58
N LEU A 33 -3.01 -2.06 -9.67
CA LEU A 33 -3.80 -1.11 -8.91
C LEU A 33 -3.89 0.22 -9.64
N GLN A 34 -4.95 0.98 -9.38
CA GLN A 34 -4.98 2.41 -9.75
C GLN A 34 -3.79 3.13 -9.09
N PHE A 35 -3.29 4.19 -9.74
CA PHE A 35 -2.07 4.87 -9.35
C PHE A 35 -1.98 5.21 -7.85
N ASP A 36 -3.02 5.78 -7.26
CA ASP A 36 -3.01 6.20 -5.86
C ASP A 36 -3.08 5.00 -4.91
N LEU A 37 -3.94 4.02 -5.20
CA LEU A 37 -3.98 2.76 -4.45
C LEU A 37 -2.65 1.99 -4.50
N GLY A 38 -2.03 1.94 -5.68
CA GLY A 38 -0.73 1.31 -5.88
C GLY A 38 0.38 2.02 -5.11
N ASN A 39 0.37 3.36 -5.08
CA ASN A 39 1.32 4.12 -4.29
C ASN A 39 1.07 3.94 -2.78
N CYS A 40 -0.18 3.98 -2.32
CA CYS A 40 -0.54 3.72 -0.93
C CYS A 40 0.03 2.36 -0.48
N TRP A 41 -0.32 1.28 -1.21
CA TRP A 41 0.18 -0.08 -0.96
C TRP A 41 1.71 -0.15 -0.93
N LYS A 42 2.38 0.43 -1.95
CA LYS A 42 3.85 0.45 -2.05
C LYS A 42 4.51 1.10 -0.85
N TYR A 43 3.98 2.23 -0.38
CA TYR A 43 4.56 2.95 0.75
C TYR A 43 4.30 2.24 2.09
N CYS A 44 3.14 1.59 2.23
CA CYS A 44 2.88 0.67 3.35
C CYS A 44 3.89 -0.49 3.36
N MET A 45 4.17 -1.14 2.23
CA MET A 45 5.15 -2.24 2.20
C MET A 45 6.58 -1.79 2.53
N ARG A 46 6.98 -0.59 2.09
CA ARG A 46 8.38 -0.13 2.14
C ARG A 46 8.79 0.58 3.43
N TYR A 47 7.84 0.88 4.31
CA TYR A 47 8.08 1.82 5.40
C TYR A 47 9.22 1.41 6.33
N ARG A 48 9.49 0.10 6.48
CA ARG A 48 10.60 -0.42 7.30
C ARG A 48 11.95 -0.48 6.58
N ASP A 49 11.99 -0.35 5.25
CA ASP A 49 13.16 -0.73 4.45
C ASP A 49 14.10 0.42 4.11
N LYS A 50 13.54 1.63 3.94
CA LYS A 50 14.27 2.80 3.41
C LYS A 50 14.79 3.72 4.51
N GLY A 51 14.69 3.31 5.78
CA GLY A 51 15.14 4.09 6.94
C GLY A 51 14.34 5.37 7.21
N THR A 52 13.24 5.61 6.47
CA THR A 52 12.41 6.82 6.57
C THR A 52 10.92 6.47 6.80
N PRO A 53 10.60 5.68 7.85
CA PRO A 53 9.28 5.10 8.05
C PRO A 53 8.16 6.14 8.16
N LYS A 54 8.38 7.23 8.91
CA LYS A 54 7.42 8.34 9.03
C LYS A 54 7.05 8.95 7.67
N LYS A 55 8.06 9.21 6.83
CA LYS A 55 7.88 9.82 5.51
C LYS A 55 7.12 8.91 4.56
N ASP A 56 7.43 7.62 4.56
CA ASP A 56 6.73 6.64 3.73
C ASP A 56 5.27 6.50 4.16
N LEU A 57 4.96 6.40 5.46
CA LEU A 57 3.57 6.33 5.93
C LEU A 57 2.79 7.62 5.65
N LYS A 58 3.40 8.81 5.79
CA LYS A 58 2.77 10.08 5.38
C LYS A 58 2.40 10.10 3.89
N LYS A 59 3.23 9.52 3.03
CA LYS A 59 2.90 9.37 1.61
C LYS A 59 1.76 8.38 1.41
N ALA A 60 1.77 7.24 2.10
CA ALA A 60 0.66 6.28 2.03
C ALA A 60 -0.69 6.94 2.38
N ILE A 61 -0.71 7.75 3.45
CA ILE A 61 -1.88 8.55 3.88
C ILE A 61 -2.28 9.57 2.81
N TRP A 62 -1.31 10.26 2.21
CA TRP A 62 -1.59 11.24 1.16
C TRP A 62 -2.28 10.60 -0.04
N TYR A 63 -1.75 9.47 -0.53
CA TYR A 63 -2.30 8.79 -1.69
C TYR A 63 -3.70 8.20 -1.45
N ILE A 64 -3.98 7.61 -0.27
CA ILE A 64 -5.32 7.08 0.00
C ILE A 64 -6.37 8.20 0.14
N LYS A 65 -5.95 9.37 0.63
CA LYS A 65 -6.80 10.58 0.68
C LYS A 65 -7.05 11.17 -0.70
N ASP A 66 -6.02 11.21 -1.55
CA ASP A 66 -6.16 11.66 -2.93
C ASP A 66 -7.10 10.73 -3.73
N PHE A 67 -6.96 9.41 -3.54
CA PHE A 67 -7.91 8.44 -4.10
C PHE A 67 -9.35 8.71 -3.65
N HIS A 68 -9.54 8.93 -2.35
CA HIS A 68 -10.84 9.18 -1.77
C HIS A 68 -11.50 10.44 -2.34
N GLU A 69 -10.75 11.54 -2.42
CA GLU A 69 -11.24 12.82 -2.93
C GLU A 69 -11.68 12.75 -4.40
N HIS A 70 -10.99 11.97 -5.24
CA HIS A 70 -11.21 11.97 -6.68
C HIS A 70 -12.05 10.80 -7.21
N TYR A 71 -12.13 9.68 -6.48
CA TYR A 71 -12.75 8.44 -6.99
C TYR A 71 -13.88 7.88 -6.13
N ILE A 72 -14.02 8.29 -4.87
CA ILE A 72 -15.12 7.82 -4.02
C ILE A 72 -16.31 8.77 -4.16
N ASP A 73 -17.38 8.27 -4.80
CA ASP A 73 -18.68 8.93 -4.81
C ASP A 73 -19.61 8.34 -3.74
N TYR A 74 -20.00 9.18 -2.79
CA TYR A 74 -20.99 8.83 -1.75
C TYR A 74 -22.44 8.80 -2.26
N ASN A 75 -22.67 9.12 -3.54
CA ASN A 75 -23.99 9.12 -4.17
C ASN A 75 -24.28 7.86 -5.02
N ASN A 76 -23.49 6.78 -4.87
CA ASN A 76 -23.64 5.51 -5.59
C ASN A 76 -23.41 5.57 -7.12
N ASP A 77 -22.76 6.62 -7.66
CA ASP A 77 -22.32 6.73 -9.06
C ASP A 77 -20.79 6.69 -9.16
N SER A 78 -20.17 5.77 -8.41
CA SER A 78 -18.73 5.53 -8.50
C SER A 78 -18.37 5.11 -9.91
N THR A 79 -17.58 5.94 -10.60
CA THR A 79 -16.99 5.61 -11.90
C THR A 79 -15.78 4.68 -11.78
N PHE A 80 -15.39 4.32 -10.56
CA PHE A 80 -14.26 3.44 -10.30
C PHE A 80 -14.60 1.98 -10.63
N ILE A 81 -14.45 1.62 -11.91
CA ILE A 81 -14.49 0.24 -12.37
C ILE A 81 -13.07 -0.30 -12.35
N HIS A 82 -12.81 -1.25 -11.46
CA HIS A 82 -11.49 -1.84 -11.30
C HIS A 82 -11.56 -3.36 -11.39
N ARG A 83 -10.71 -3.95 -12.23
CA ARG A 83 -10.63 -5.40 -12.41
C ARG A 83 -9.20 -5.83 -12.21
N ILE A 84 -9.01 -6.71 -11.24
CA ILE A 84 -7.74 -7.35 -10.96
C ILE A 84 -7.87 -8.86 -11.14
N PRO A 85 -6.84 -9.55 -11.66
CA PRO A 85 -6.83 -11.00 -11.73
C PRO A 85 -6.93 -11.63 -10.32
N GLU A 86 -7.56 -12.80 -10.22
CA GLU A 86 -7.70 -13.53 -8.96
C GLU A 86 -6.35 -13.84 -8.30
N GLU A 87 -5.32 -14.17 -9.11
CA GLU A 87 -3.95 -14.38 -8.61
C GLU A 87 -3.41 -13.16 -7.84
N ILE A 88 -3.78 -11.94 -8.28
CA ILE A 88 -3.34 -10.71 -7.62
C ILE A 88 -4.06 -10.52 -6.29
N VAL A 89 -5.35 -10.85 -6.23
CA VAL A 89 -6.10 -10.90 -4.96
C VAL A 89 -5.45 -11.87 -3.98
N THR A 90 -5.07 -13.07 -4.44
CA THR A 90 -4.34 -14.05 -3.61
C THR A 90 -3.03 -13.48 -3.09
N LYS A 91 -2.26 -12.78 -3.91
CA LYS A 91 -1.01 -12.11 -3.48
C LYS A 91 -1.27 -11.00 -2.47
N MET A 92 -2.32 -10.20 -2.64
CA MET A 92 -2.72 -9.18 -1.68
C MET A 92 -3.08 -9.80 -0.32
N CYS A 93 -3.87 -10.88 -0.31
CA CYS A 93 -4.18 -11.62 0.91
C CYS A 93 -2.92 -12.16 1.60
N ALA A 94 -1.98 -12.74 0.85
CA ALA A 94 -0.72 -13.24 1.41
C ALA A 94 0.16 -12.12 2.03
N VAL A 95 0.15 -10.91 1.45
CA VAL A 95 0.79 -9.73 2.06
C VAL A 95 0.10 -9.35 3.37
N ILE A 96 -1.23 -9.27 3.37
CA ILE A 96 -2.04 -8.94 4.57
C ILE A 96 -1.81 -9.94 5.70
N GLU A 97 -1.79 -11.24 5.39
CA GLU A 97 -1.56 -12.30 6.36
C GLU A 97 -0.17 -12.22 6.99
N ALA A 98 0.85 -11.90 6.17
CA ALA A 98 2.23 -11.80 6.62
C ALA A 98 2.55 -10.52 7.40
N GLU A 99 1.78 -9.43 7.22
CA GLU A 99 2.06 -8.15 7.88
C GLU A 99 1.86 -8.25 9.42
N PRO A 100 2.90 -7.95 10.22
CA PRO A 100 2.83 -8.04 11.67
C PRO A 100 2.14 -6.84 12.35
N SER A 101 2.12 -5.66 11.72
CA SER A 101 1.47 -4.47 12.27
C SER A 101 -0.01 -4.44 11.90
N ASN A 102 -0.89 -4.54 12.90
CA ASN A 102 -2.34 -4.45 12.67
C ASN A 102 -2.76 -3.13 11.99
N ILE A 103 -2.03 -2.04 12.24
CA ILE A 103 -2.31 -0.72 11.65
C ILE A 103 -1.99 -0.73 10.14
N ILE A 104 -0.88 -1.35 9.76
CA ILE A 104 -0.50 -1.47 8.34
C ILE A 104 -1.41 -2.49 7.64
N LYS A 105 -1.76 -3.56 8.34
CA LYS A 105 -2.71 -4.58 7.89
C LYS A 105 -4.06 -3.97 7.54
N ALA A 106 -4.63 -3.16 8.44
CA ALA A 106 -5.90 -2.47 8.21
C ALA A 106 -5.86 -1.61 6.93
N MET A 107 -4.73 -0.97 6.64
CA MET A 107 -4.54 -0.19 5.42
C MET A 107 -4.43 -1.06 4.15
N PHE A 108 -3.79 -2.22 4.23
CA PHE A 108 -3.80 -3.19 3.13
C PHE A 108 -5.21 -3.76 2.89
N GLU A 109 -5.92 -4.11 3.96
CA GLU A 109 -7.32 -4.58 3.91
C GLU A 109 -8.24 -3.52 3.29
N GLN A 110 -8.03 -2.25 3.61
CA GLN A 110 -8.77 -1.14 3.01
C GLN A 110 -8.55 -1.07 1.49
N VAL A 111 -7.29 -1.14 1.03
CA VAL A 111 -6.99 -1.17 -0.41
C VAL A 111 -7.60 -2.41 -1.07
N LEU A 112 -7.51 -3.59 -0.45
CA LEU A 112 -8.13 -4.82 -0.93
C LEU A 112 -9.67 -4.68 -1.05
N GLY A 113 -10.31 -4.10 -0.04
CA GLY A 113 -11.75 -3.83 -0.04
C GLY A 113 -12.16 -2.94 -1.21
N ILE A 114 -11.45 -1.83 -1.41
CA ILE A 114 -11.69 -0.90 -2.52
C ILE A 114 -11.62 -1.64 -3.88
N VAL A 115 -10.59 -2.45 -4.10
CA VAL A 115 -10.40 -3.12 -5.41
C VAL A 115 -11.33 -4.31 -5.64
N THR A 116 -11.81 -4.96 -4.58
CA THR A 116 -12.72 -6.12 -4.68
C THR A 116 -14.18 -5.72 -4.69
N GLN A 117 -14.52 -4.54 -4.14
CA GLN A 117 -15.89 -4.03 -4.04
C GLN A 117 -16.16 -2.88 -5.02
N ASN A 118 -15.32 -2.68 -6.05
CA ASN A 118 -15.44 -1.61 -7.04
C ASN A 118 -15.55 -0.20 -6.41
N GLY A 119 -14.72 0.09 -5.42
CA GLY A 119 -14.67 1.39 -4.76
C GLY A 119 -15.74 1.62 -3.70
N ILE A 120 -16.59 0.63 -3.42
CA ILE A 120 -17.54 0.71 -2.30
C ILE A 120 -16.76 0.53 -1.00
N LEU A 121 -16.83 1.53 -0.13
CA LEU A 121 -16.16 1.54 1.17
C LEU A 121 -17.08 2.19 2.20
N GLU A 122 -17.24 1.56 3.36
CA GLU A 122 -17.95 2.19 4.47
C GLU A 122 -17.14 3.39 4.98
N PRO A 123 -17.73 4.59 5.10
CA PRO A 123 -17.01 5.78 5.55
C PRO A 123 -16.32 5.60 6.90
N ALA A 124 -16.95 4.86 7.83
CA ALA A 124 -16.39 4.61 9.15
C ALA A 124 -15.10 3.77 9.08
N THR A 125 -15.07 2.73 8.25
CA THR A 125 -13.88 1.91 8.02
C THR A 125 -12.74 2.71 7.41
N TYR A 126 -13.05 3.53 6.40
CA TYR A 126 -12.07 4.44 5.78
C TYR A 126 -11.44 5.37 6.83
N ASN A 127 -12.27 6.08 7.58
CA ASN A 127 -11.83 7.09 8.53
C ASN A 127 -10.98 6.46 9.64
N SER A 128 -11.42 5.33 10.21
CA SER A 128 -10.68 4.66 11.30
C SER A 128 -9.28 4.24 10.87
N ALA A 129 -9.15 3.57 9.72
CA ALA A 129 -7.85 3.11 9.23
C ALA A 129 -6.90 4.26 8.92
N VAL A 130 -7.41 5.33 8.29
CA VAL A 130 -6.60 6.53 7.97
C VAL A 130 -6.18 7.28 9.24
N GLU A 131 -7.07 7.39 10.24
CA GLU A 131 -6.77 8.03 11.52
C GLU A 131 -5.72 7.25 12.31
N GLU A 132 -5.88 5.92 12.43
CA GLU A 132 -4.93 5.05 13.11
C GLU A 132 -3.55 5.08 12.44
N LEU A 133 -3.51 5.01 11.10
CA LEU A 133 -2.25 5.12 10.36
C LEU A 133 -1.61 6.50 10.58
N THR A 134 -2.42 7.56 10.62
CA THR A 134 -1.93 8.93 10.88
C THR A 134 -1.31 9.03 12.28
N SER A 135 -2.00 8.56 13.31
CA SER A 135 -1.46 8.55 14.68
C SER A 135 -0.18 7.73 14.78
N TYR A 136 -0.13 6.55 14.13
CA TYR A 136 1.07 5.73 14.08
C TYR A 136 2.22 6.45 13.38
N ALA A 137 1.99 7.03 12.20
CA ALA A 137 3.00 7.77 11.45
C ALA A 137 3.57 8.94 12.26
N GLU A 138 2.73 9.66 13.01
CA GLU A 138 3.19 10.77 13.85
C GLU A 138 4.01 10.31 15.06
N SER A 139 3.75 9.12 15.60
CA SER A 139 4.53 8.53 16.70
C SER A 139 5.95 8.11 16.31
N LEU A 140 6.22 7.97 15.00
CA LEU A 140 7.53 7.56 14.51
C LEU A 140 8.51 8.75 14.53
N GLU A 141 9.79 8.45 14.73
CA GLU A 141 10.84 9.46 14.65
C GLU A 141 10.97 9.99 13.21
N GLU A 142 11.22 11.29 13.10
CA GLU A 142 11.57 11.92 11.83
C GLU A 142 13.06 11.72 11.59
N LYS A 143 13.40 11.04 10.48
CA LYS A 143 14.78 10.82 10.04
C LYS A 143 14.98 11.60 8.74
N GLU A 144 16.00 12.47 8.72
CA GLU A 144 16.39 13.31 7.58
C GLU A 144 16.97 12.50 6.41
#